data_AF-A0A1S5Y2D5-F1
#
_entry.id   AF-A0A1S5Y2D5-F1
#
_cell.length_a   1.000
_cell.length_b   1.000
_cell.length_c   1.000
_cell.angle_alpha   90.00
_cell.angle_beta   90.00
_cell.angle_gamma   90.00
#
_symmetry.space_group_name_H-M   'P 1'
#
loop_
_entity.id
_entity.type
_entity.pdbx_description
1 polymer ?
#
loop_
_entity_poly.entity_id
_entity_poly.type
_entity_poly.pdbx_seq_one_letter_code
_entity_poly.pdbx_strand_id
1 'polypeptide(L)'
;MLSMFHGHDARTAPLNLNEMRPIKSLIDKNSESYRANYAANLAGVEKLKSELKKSTLGGGEQYVKRHLARGKLPPRERVEMLLDEGSYFLEIAPLAGHGMEGEFTGAGVVGGIGLVSGRQCLIIANESTVKGGAISEIGQRKNARLAEIAATNRLASVTLVESAGADLPVQSKIFVPGGAGFKEITRRSKARIPSVSVVFGNSTAGGAYLPGMSDYVVMVKNQAKVFLGGPPLVRMATGEIVDEESLGGAEMHSKISGLSDYLAEDELDALRIAREIIAHLEPPPSPPRAKTEEPLYPADELLGVASADIRVPFDVKEVIARLADGSKFEEFKAQYGVTLVTGWARIHGFLIGVLGNNGALISEAAEKGAQFIHLCNQQNI
;
A
#
# COMPACT_ATOMS: atom_id res chain seq x y z
N MET A 1 -64.43 16.91 -13.66
CA MET A 1 -63.80 16.84 -12.32
C MET A 1 -63.14 15.46 -12.24
N LEU A 2 -61.79 15.45 -12.35
CA LEU A 2 -60.79 14.37 -12.20
C LEU A 2 -61.23 12.90 -12.44
N SER A 3 -60.84 12.25 -13.54
CA SER A 3 -59.50 11.72 -13.91
C SER A 3 -59.07 10.49 -13.09
N MET A 4 -59.42 9.30 -13.62
CA MET A 4 -58.72 8.04 -13.39
C MET A 4 -57.33 8.10 -14.00
N PHE A 5 -56.27 7.79 -13.26
CA PHE A 5 -55.07 7.11 -13.79
C PHE A 5 -54.32 6.47 -12.62
N HIS A 6 -54.48 5.14 -12.47
CA HIS A 6 -53.57 4.33 -11.68
C HIS A 6 -52.29 4.16 -12.50
N GLY A 7 -51.24 4.89 -12.13
CA GLY A 7 -49.92 4.69 -12.70
C GLY A 7 -49.37 3.34 -12.27
N HIS A 8 -49.19 2.43 -13.24
CA HIS A 8 -48.19 1.39 -13.16
C HIS A 8 -46.84 2.06 -12.94
N ASP A 9 -46.32 1.94 -11.72
CA ASP A 9 -44.94 2.25 -11.38
C ASP A 9 -44.05 1.20 -12.06
N ALA A 10 -43.78 1.43 -13.34
CA ALA A 10 -42.73 0.75 -14.09
C ALA A 10 -41.38 1.22 -13.53
N ARG A 11 -41.05 0.77 -12.32
CA ARG A 11 -39.68 0.73 -11.84
C ARG A 11 -38.90 -0.11 -12.85
N THR A 12 -38.13 0.58 -13.67
CA THR A 12 -37.11 0.03 -14.55
C THR A 12 -36.40 -1.09 -13.80
N ALA A 13 -36.64 -2.32 -14.23
CA ALA A 13 -35.82 -3.44 -13.81
C ALA A 13 -34.36 -3.05 -14.04
N PRO A 14 -33.46 -3.24 -13.06
CA PRO A 14 -32.05 -2.96 -13.27
C PRO A 14 -31.62 -3.73 -14.52
N LEU A 15 -30.88 -3.07 -15.42
CA LEU A 15 -30.21 -3.74 -16.54
C LEU A 15 -29.58 -5.02 -15.99
N ASN A 16 -30.02 -6.16 -16.50
CA ASN A 16 -29.57 -7.46 -16.01
C ASN A 16 -28.13 -7.65 -16.49
N LEU A 17 -27.17 -7.10 -15.74
CA LEU A 17 -25.72 -7.21 -16.00
C LEU A 17 -25.22 -8.66 -16.06
N ASN A 18 -26.09 -9.64 -15.79
CA ASN A 18 -25.86 -11.06 -16.05
C ASN A 18 -25.82 -11.42 -17.55
N GLU A 19 -26.15 -10.51 -18.47
CA GLU A 19 -26.09 -10.74 -19.92
C GLU A 19 -24.77 -10.31 -20.59
N MET A 20 -23.75 -9.88 -19.83
CA MET A 20 -22.44 -9.61 -20.40
C MET A 20 -21.88 -10.89 -21.05
N ARG A 21 -21.50 -10.78 -22.33
CA ARG A 21 -20.96 -11.92 -23.07
C ARG A 21 -19.47 -12.09 -22.76
N PRO A 22 -18.99 -13.34 -22.60
CA PRO A 22 -17.57 -13.59 -22.50
C PRO A 22 -16.82 -13.16 -23.77
N ILE A 23 -15.65 -12.57 -23.60
CA ILE A 23 -14.70 -12.35 -24.69
C ILE A 23 -14.25 -13.72 -25.21
N LYS A 24 -14.34 -13.94 -26.52
CA LYS A 24 -13.75 -15.12 -27.17
C LYS A 24 -12.31 -14.80 -27.54
N SER A 25 -11.35 -15.38 -26.81
CA SER A 25 -9.93 -15.25 -27.11
C SER A 25 -9.59 -15.78 -28.50
N LEU A 26 -8.72 -15.06 -29.21
CA LEU A 26 -8.16 -15.41 -30.52
C LEU A 26 -6.69 -15.86 -30.42
N ILE A 27 -6.15 -15.95 -29.20
CA ILE A 27 -4.76 -16.34 -28.96
C ILE A 27 -4.57 -17.83 -29.29
N ASP A 28 -3.62 -18.11 -30.17
CA ASP A 28 -3.09 -19.45 -30.39
C ASP A 28 -1.80 -19.65 -29.58
N LYS A 29 -1.88 -20.48 -28.55
CA LYS A 29 -0.75 -20.82 -27.66
C LYS A 29 0.36 -21.59 -28.36
N ASN A 30 0.06 -22.26 -29.47
CA ASN A 30 1.05 -23.03 -30.22
C ASN A 30 1.82 -22.18 -31.23
N SER A 31 1.35 -20.95 -31.48
CA SER A 31 2.03 -20.02 -32.37
C SER A 31 3.45 -19.71 -31.89
N GLU A 32 4.34 -19.46 -32.84
CA GLU A 32 5.72 -19.07 -32.54
C GLU A 32 5.77 -17.72 -31.79
N SER A 33 4.93 -16.76 -32.17
CA SER A 33 4.84 -15.45 -31.53
C SER A 33 4.43 -15.56 -30.06
N TYR A 34 3.41 -16.35 -29.74
CA TYR A 34 2.99 -16.56 -28.36
C TYR A 34 4.11 -17.17 -27.51
N ARG A 35 4.77 -18.23 -28.01
CA ARG A 35 5.85 -18.91 -27.28
C ARG A 35 7.06 -18.00 -27.07
N ALA A 36 7.39 -17.18 -28.06
CA ALA A 36 8.45 -16.18 -27.94
C ALA A 36 8.12 -15.10 -26.90
N ASN A 37 6.91 -14.55 -26.93
CA ASN A 37 6.44 -13.57 -25.95
C ASN A 37 6.44 -14.15 -24.54
N TYR A 38 5.88 -15.36 -24.39
CA TYR A 38 5.81 -16.06 -23.11
C TYR A 38 7.21 -16.23 -22.49
N ALA A 39 8.17 -16.75 -23.25
CA ALA A 39 9.53 -16.95 -22.77
C ALA A 39 10.22 -15.64 -22.35
N ALA A 40 10.08 -14.59 -23.17
CA ALA A 40 10.70 -13.30 -22.87
C ALA A 40 10.07 -12.59 -21.66
N ASN A 41 8.74 -12.57 -21.56
CA ASN A 41 8.04 -11.98 -20.43
C ASN A 41 8.28 -12.78 -19.14
N LEU A 42 8.34 -14.11 -19.21
CA LEU A 42 8.71 -14.97 -18.08
C LEU A 42 10.12 -14.64 -17.59
N ALA A 43 11.09 -14.44 -18.48
CA ALA A 43 12.43 -14.01 -18.08
C ALA A 43 12.43 -12.65 -17.36
N GLY A 44 11.56 -11.72 -17.79
CA GLY A 44 11.32 -10.45 -17.09
C GLY A 44 10.74 -10.64 -15.69
N VAL A 45 9.77 -11.54 -15.53
CA VAL A 45 9.18 -11.90 -14.23
C VAL A 45 10.23 -12.53 -13.31
N GLU A 46 11.07 -13.43 -13.80
CA GLU A 46 12.12 -14.05 -12.98
C GLU A 46 13.19 -13.04 -12.55
N LYS A 47 13.55 -12.09 -13.43
CA LYS A 47 14.39 -10.95 -13.04
C LYS A 47 13.74 -10.11 -11.95
N LEU A 48 12.45 -9.79 -12.08
CA LEU A 48 11.69 -9.06 -11.06
C LEU A 48 11.68 -9.81 -9.72
N LYS A 49 11.39 -11.12 -9.73
CA LYS A 49 11.40 -11.96 -8.52
C LYS A 49 12.77 -11.97 -7.84
N SER A 50 13.84 -12.05 -8.62
CA SER A 50 15.22 -11.96 -8.09
C SER A 50 15.47 -10.63 -7.38
N GLU A 51 15.09 -9.50 -7.98
CA GLU A 51 15.27 -8.18 -7.36
C GLU A 51 14.38 -7.99 -6.12
N LEU A 52 13.13 -8.48 -6.16
CA LEU A 52 12.25 -8.50 -4.99
C LEU A 52 12.82 -9.34 -3.85
N LYS A 53 13.43 -10.49 -4.15
CA LYS A 53 14.11 -11.30 -3.13
C LYS A 53 15.30 -10.56 -2.51
N LYS A 54 16.02 -9.76 -3.28
CA LYS A 54 17.13 -8.95 -2.72
C LYS A 54 16.63 -7.81 -1.84
N SER A 55 15.45 -7.25 -2.14
CA SER A 55 14.87 -6.16 -1.32
C SER A 55 14.40 -6.62 0.07
N THR A 56 14.38 -7.92 0.35
CA THR A 56 14.04 -8.47 1.67
C THR A 56 15.24 -8.67 2.59
N LEU A 57 16.47 -8.44 2.12
CA LEU A 57 17.69 -8.72 2.87
C LEU A 57 18.03 -7.66 3.95
N GLY A 58 17.24 -6.60 4.06
CA GLY A 58 17.49 -5.50 4.99
C GLY A 58 18.83 -4.80 4.72
N GLY A 59 19.55 -4.44 5.79
CA GLY A 59 20.88 -3.84 5.72
C GLY A 59 22.01 -4.80 5.35
N GLY A 60 21.69 -6.09 5.13
CA GLY A 60 22.66 -7.16 4.90
C GLY A 60 22.92 -8.01 6.15
N GLU A 61 23.48 -9.20 5.92
CA GLU A 61 23.55 -10.28 6.91
C GLU A 61 24.18 -9.87 8.25
N GLN A 62 25.27 -9.10 8.21
CA GLN A 62 25.95 -8.63 9.43
C GLN A 62 25.04 -7.74 10.30
N TYR A 63 24.31 -6.81 9.68
CA TYR A 63 23.44 -5.88 10.40
C TYR A 63 22.19 -6.58 10.92
N VAL A 64 21.62 -7.50 10.14
CA VAL A 64 20.49 -8.35 10.57
C VAL A 64 20.89 -9.24 11.76
N LYS A 65 22.05 -9.91 11.70
CA LYS A 65 22.57 -10.69 12.85
C LYS A 65 22.75 -9.85 14.10
N ARG A 66 23.27 -8.63 13.96
CA ARG A 66 23.41 -7.69 15.09
C ARG A 66 22.06 -7.26 15.66
N HIS A 67 21.05 -7.07 14.81
CA HIS A 67 19.69 -6.74 15.23
C HIS A 67 19.06 -7.89 16.04
N LEU A 68 19.12 -9.11 15.50
CA LEU A 68 18.64 -10.32 16.17
C LEU A 68 19.34 -10.59 17.50
N ALA A 69 20.66 -10.35 17.58
CA ALA A 69 21.43 -10.53 18.81
C ALA A 69 20.99 -9.60 19.96
N ARG A 70 20.19 -8.57 19.67
CA ARG A 70 19.56 -7.69 20.68
C ARG A 70 18.18 -8.19 21.13
N GLY A 71 17.75 -9.37 20.68
CA GLY A 71 16.43 -9.94 20.97
C GLY A 71 15.29 -9.23 20.25
N LYS A 72 15.57 -8.58 19.11
CA LYS A 72 14.58 -7.82 18.34
C LYS A 72 14.17 -8.56 17.07
N LEU A 73 12.90 -8.47 16.72
CA LEU A 73 12.38 -8.99 15.46
C LEU A 73 12.80 -8.07 14.31
N PRO A 74 13.19 -8.63 13.15
CA PRO A 74 13.32 -7.87 11.92
C PRO A 74 11.99 -7.19 11.54
N PRO A 75 12.03 -6.04 10.86
CA PRO A 75 10.85 -5.28 10.49
C PRO A 75 9.81 -6.08 9.68
N ARG A 76 10.25 -6.95 8.77
CA ARG A 76 9.36 -7.84 8.00
C ARG A 76 8.69 -8.90 8.87
N GLU A 77 9.40 -9.45 9.85
CA GLU A 77 8.81 -10.39 10.82
C GLU A 77 7.79 -9.67 11.71
N ARG A 78 8.03 -8.42 12.11
CA ARG A 78 7.03 -7.63 12.84
C ARG A 78 5.77 -7.39 12.00
N VAL A 79 5.91 -7.12 10.70
CA VAL A 79 4.77 -7.02 9.78
C VAL A 79 4.03 -8.36 9.70
N GLU A 80 4.74 -9.47 9.52
CA GLU A 80 4.14 -10.81 9.45
C GLU A 80 3.37 -11.17 10.72
N MET A 81 3.95 -10.90 11.90
CA MET A 81 3.31 -11.14 13.20
C MET A 81 2.13 -10.20 13.49
N LEU A 82 2.07 -9.04 12.82
CA LEU A 82 0.93 -8.12 12.91
C LEU A 82 -0.27 -8.59 12.08
N LEU A 83 -0.01 -9.19 10.92
CA LEU A 83 -1.03 -9.57 9.96
C LEU A 83 -1.92 -10.70 10.47
N ASP A 84 -3.13 -10.81 9.93
CA ASP A 84 -3.97 -11.97 10.15
C ASP A 84 -3.36 -13.22 9.50
N GLU A 85 -3.44 -14.36 10.20
CA GLU A 85 -2.88 -15.62 9.73
C GLU A 85 -3.48 -16.03 8.37
N GLY A 86 -2.61 -16.38 7.42
CA GLY A 86 -3.01 -16.75 6.06
C GLY A 86 -3.55 -15.61 5.19
N SER A 87 -3.51 -14.36 5.69
CA SER A 87 -3.95 -13.19 4.93
C SER A 87 -2.89 -12.70 3.94
N TYR A 88 -3.29 -11.76 3.09
CA TYR A 88 -2.42 -11.15 2.08
C TYR A 88 -1.68 -9.93 2.65
N PHE A 89 -0.54 -9.63 2.02
CA PHE A 89 0.15 -8.35 2.16
C PHE A 89 0.51 -7.79 0.77
N LEU A 90 -0.12 -6.69 0.40
CA LEU A 90 0.21 -5.94 -0.81
C LEU A 90 1.32 -4.93 -0.50
N GLU A 91 2.58 -5.35 -0.68
CA GLU A 91 3.72 -4.47 -0.49
C GLU A 91 3.78 -3.39 -1.57
N ILE A 92 3.99 -2.14 -1.16
CA ILE A 92 4.03 -0.96 -2.03
C ILE A 92 5.48 -0.50 -2.22
N ALA A 93 5.88 -0.36 -3.48
CA ALA A 93 7.23 0.05 -3.89
C ALA A 93 8.36 -0.71 -3.16
N PRO A 94 8.38 -2.06 -3.18
CA PRO A 94 9.45 -2.87 -2.59
C PRO A 94 10.83 -2.60 -3.20
N LEU A 95 10.88 -2.10 -4.43
CA LEU A 95 12.11 -1.76 -5.16
C LEU A 95 12.44 -0.26 -5.15
N ALA A 96 11.84 0.54 -4.27
CA ALA A 96 12.20 1.95 -4.13
C ALA A 96 13.71 2.09 -3.88
N GLY A 97 14.38 3.01 -4.58
CA GLY A 97 15.84 3.20 -4.46
C GLY A 97 16.69 2.14 -5.18
N HIS A 98 16.07 1.16 -5.87
CA HIS A 98 16.81 0.15 -6.61
C HIS A 98 17.71 0.77 -7.69
N GLY A 99 18.99 0.43 -7.69
CA GLY A 99 19.99 0.93 -8.64
C GLY A 99 20.40 2.38 -8.46
N MET A 100 19.95 3.06 -7.38
CA MET A 100 20.33 4.43 -7.08
C MET A 100 21.55 4.46 -6.16
N GLU A 101 22.54 5.29 -6.49
CA GLU A 101 23.75 5.45 -5.67
C GLU A 101 23.43 6.00 -4.28
N GLY A 102 24.02 5.40 -3.25
CA GLY A 102 23.83 5.81 -1.84
C GLY A 102 22.49 5.38 -1.21
N GLU A 103 21.64 4.69 -1.96
CA GLU A 103 20.33 4.20 -1.52
C GLU A 103 20.30 2.67 -1.38
N PHE A 104 19.42 2.21 -0.48
CA PHE A 104 19.14 0.79 -0.32
C PHE A 104 17.87 0.43 -1.07
N THR A 105 17.83 -0.77 -1.66
CA THR A 105 16.59 -1.27 -2.28
C THR A 105 15.51 -1.42 -1.20
N GLY A 106 14.31 -0.88 -1.45
CA GLY A 106 13.24 -0.75 -0.47
C GLY A 106 13.25 0.60 0.27
N ALA A 107 14.31 1.40 0.12
CA ALA A 107 14.48 2.73 0.68
C ALA A 107 14.31 2.82 2.22
N GLY A 108 14.75 1.78 2.92
CA GLY A 108 14.74 1.74 4.39
C GLY A 108 13.33 1.63 5.02
N VAL A 109 12.31 1.27 4.23
CA VAL A 109 10.92 1.19 4.68
C VAL A 109 10.25 -0.04 4.07
N VAL A 110 9.63 -0.87 4.91
CA VAL A 110 8.65 -1.88 4.48
C VAL A 110 7.27 -1.24 4.63
N GLY A 111 6.47 -1.24 3.56
CA GLY A 111 5.16 -0.57 3.60
C GLY A 111 4.17 -1.22 2.66
N GLY A 112 2.93 -1.40 3.10
CA GLY A 112 1.92 -2.11 2.32
C GLY A 112 0.55 -2.14 2.96
N ILE A 113 -0.38 -2.82 2.30
CA ILE A 113 -1.76 -2.99 2.79
C ILE A 113 -1.96 -4.46 3.14
N GLY A 114 -2.47 -4.74 4.33
CA GLY A 114 -2.81 -6.09 4.76
C GLY A 114 -3.95 -6.11 5.76
N LEU A 115 -4.37 -7.30 6.16
CA LEU A 115 -5.43 -7.48 7.15
C LEU A 115 -4.84 -7.53 8.57
N VAL A 116 -5.42 -6.73 9.46
CA VAL A 116 -5.14 -6.76 10.89
C VAL A 116 -6.49 -6.81 11.60
N SER A 117 -6.77 -7.91 12.30
CA SER A 117 -8.04 -8.13 12.99
C SER A 117 -9.26 -7.98 12.06
N GLY A 118 -9.16 -8.52 10.83
CA GLY A 118 -10.19 -8.46 9.79
C GLY A 118 -10.29 -7.12 9.05
N ARG A 119 -9.48 -6.12 9.41
CA ARG A 119 -9.51 -4.77 8.82
C ARG A 119 -8.35 -4.56 7.86
N GLN A 120 -8.61 -3.98 6.68
CA GLN A 120 -7.56 -3.47 5.82
C GLN A 120 -6.85 -2.28 6.47
N CYS A 121 -5.55 -2.43 6.71
CA CYS A 121 -4.70 -1.43 7.31
C CYS A 121 -3.52 -1.11 6.39
N LEU A 122 -3.11 0.16 6.37
CA LEU A 122 -1.80 0.53 5.87
C LEU A 122 -0.76 0.25 6.96
N ILE A 123 0.20 -0.62 6.68
CA ILE A 123 1.28 -0.95 7.61
C ILE A 123 2.57 -0.31 7.09
N ILE A 124 3.32 0.33 7.97
CA ILE A 124 4.62 0.92 7.67
C ILE A 124 5.61 0.47 8.74
N ALA A 125 6.76 -0.08 8.37
CA ALA A 125 7.80 -0.50 9.30
C ALA A 125 9.15 0.08 8.87
N ASN A 126 9.88 0.67 9.81
CA ASN A 126 11.22 1.17 9.55
C ASN A 126 12.21 0.01 9.42
N GLU A 127 13.06 0.04 8.39
CA GLU A 127 14.14 -0.94 8.24
C GLU A 127 15.34 -0.55 9.11
N SER A 128 15.28 -0.88 10.41
CA SER A 128 16.28 -0.46 11.39
C SER A 128 17.66 -1.10 11.17
N THR A 129 17.75 -2.17 10.37
CA THR A 129 19.04 -2.77 9.99
C THR A 129 19.79 -1.96 8.93
N VAL A 130 19.11 -1.07 8.19
CA VAL A 130 19.70 -0.15 7.22
C VAL A 130 19.98 1.20 7.89
N LYS A 131 21.25 1.56 8.07
CA LYS A 131 21.66 2.85 8.69
C LYS A 131 20.93 3.17 10.02
N GLY A 132 20.57 2.16 10.82
CA GLY A 132 19.81 2.37 12.05
C GLY A 132 18.37 2.86 11.84
N GLY A 133 17.80 2.66 10.65
CA GLY A 133 16.47 3.14 10.27
C GLY A 133 16.45 4.64 9.89
N ALA A 134 17.60 5.24 9.62
CA ALA A 134 17.67 6.62 9.13
C ALA A 134 16.90 6.76 7.80
N ILE A 135 16.02 7.76 7.73
CA ILE A 135 15.17 8.00 6.56
C ILE A 135 15.99 8.73 5.50
N SER A 136 16.10 8.14 4.30
CA SER A 136 16.74 8.75 3.15
C SER A 136 15.79 9.67 2.35
N GLU A 137 16.28 10.32 1.29
CA GLU A 137 15.42 11.12 0.40
C GLU A 137 14.33 10.24 -0.22
N ILE A 138 14.71 9.05 -0.70
CA ILE A 138 13.77 8.12 -1.33
C ILE A 138 12.85 7.49 -0.28
N GLY A 139 13.37 7.19 0.92
CA GLY A 139 12.56 6.72 2.04
C GLY A 139 11.47 7.72 2.42
N GLN A 140 11.79 9.02 2.43
CA GLN A 140 10.81 10.06 2.71
C GLN A 140 9.73 10.15 1.61
N ARG A 141 10.11 10.05 0.33
CA ARG A 141 9.13 10.01 -0.77
C ARG A 141 8.22 8.77 -0.69
N LYS A 142 8.77 7.61 -0.32
CA LYS A 142 8.01 6.38 -0.10
C LYS A 142 7.02 6.53 1.05
N ASN A 143 7.43 7.08 2.19
CA ASN A 143 6.54 7.38 3.31
C ASN A 143 5.42 8.35 2.92
N ALA A 144 5.72 9.41 2.18
CA ALA A 144 4.72 10.34 1.69
C ALA A 144 3.68 9.65 0.78
N ARG A 145 4.13 8.77 -0.13
CA ARG A 145 3.25 7.98 -0.99
C ARG A 145 2.38 7.00 -0.19
N LEU A 146 2.94 6.34 0.82
CA LEU A 146 2.17 5.46 1.71
C LEU A 146 1.10 6.25 2.46
N ALA A 147 1.44 7.41 3.03
CA ALA A 147 0.48 8.28 3.70
C ALA A 147 -0.66 8.76 2.78
N GLU A 148 -0.35 9.11 1.53
CA GLU A 148 -1.34 9.46 0.50
C GLU A 148 -2.30 8.29 0.20
N ILE A 149 -1.78 7.06 0.11
CA ILE A 149 -2.60 5.85 -0.07
C ILE A 149 -3.54 5.64 1.12
N ALA A 150 -3.05 5.78 2.36
CA ALA A 150 -3.93 5.68 3.53
C ALA A 150 -5.00 6.76 3.56
N ALA A 151 -4.64 8.01 3.24
CA ALA A 151 -5.60 9.12 3.24
C ALA A 151 -6.69 8.91 2.17
N THR A 152 -6.29 8.62 0.93
CA THR A 152 -7.19 8.44 -0.20
C THR A 152 -8.15 7.26 0.01
N ASN A 153 -7.65 6.15 0.55
CA ASN A 153 -8.44 4.92 0.75
C ASN A 153 -9.02 4.79 2.16
N ARG A 154 -8.87 5.83 3.00
CA ARG A 154 -9.34 5.86 4.40
C ARG A 154 -8.86 4.66 5.25
N LEU A 155 -7.64 4.21 5.02
CA LEU A 155 -7.05 3.07 5.74
C LEU A 155 -6.52 3.52 7.10
N ALA A 156 -6.91 2.80 8.16
CA ALA A 156 -6.23 2.93 9.44
C ALA A 156 -4.76 2.55 9.26
N SER A 157 -3.84 3.32 9.84
CA SER A 157 -2.41 3.06 9.67
C SER A 157 -1.76 2.55 10.95
N VAL A 158 -0.98 1.48 10.84
CA VAL A 158 -0.11 0.98 11.91
C VAL A 158 1.34 1.22 11.51
N THR A 159 2.06 2.04 12.27
CA THR A 159 3.48 2.34 12.02
C THR A 159 4.34 1.67 13.08
N LEU A 160 5.23 0.78 12.65
CA LEU A 160 6.20 0.05 13.46
C LEU A 160 7.50 0.87 13.49
N VAL A 161 7.64 1.67 14.53
CA VAL A 161 8.64 2.74 14.66
C VAL A 161 9.94 2.21 15.24
N GLU A 162 11.00 2.33 14.46
CA GLU A 162 12.38 2.17 14.92
C GLU A 162 13.33 2.90 13.95
N SER A 163 13.55 4.20 14.22
CA SER A 163 14.30 5.09 13.32
C SER A 163 15.29 5.97 14.09
N ALA A 164 16.51 6.04 13.57
CA ALA A 164 17.53 7.00 14.01
C ALA A 164 17.24 8.45 13.61
N GLY A 165 16.14 8.73 12.89
CA GLY A 165 15.80 10.05 12.38
C GLY A 165 16.10 10.21 10.89
N ALA A 166 16.51 11.41 10.46
CA ALA A 166 16.84 11.68 9.06
C ALA A 166 18.30 11.32 8.75
N ASP A 167 18.58 10.89 7.51
CA ASP A 167 19.94 10.73 7.01
C ASP A 167 20.61 12.11 6.86
N LEU A 168 21.46 12.47 7.82
CA LEU A 168 22.00 13.81 7.98
C LEU A 168 22.73 14.38 6.74
N PRO A 169 23.53 13.61 5.97
CA PRO A 169 24.17 14.10 4.76
C PRO A 169 23.20 14.64 3.70
N VAL A 170 21.96 14.16 3.69
CA VAL A 170 20.90 14.56 2.74
C VAL A 170 19.73 15.27 3.42
N GLN A 171 19.92 15.76 4.66
CA GLN A 171 18.86 16.36 5.48
C GLN A 171 18.10 17.49 4.79
N SER A 172 18.77 18.28 3.94
CA SER A 172 18.14 19.43 3.26
C SER A 172 17.00 19.02 2.32
N LYS A 173 17.04 17.77 1.84
CA LYS A 173 16.01 17.17 1.00
C LYS A 173 14.92 16.44 1.80
N ILE A 174 15.12 16.25 3.11
CA ILE A 174 14.25 15.46 3.98
C ILE A 174 13.50 16.36 4.97
N PHE A 175 14.15 17.35 5.56
CA PHE A 175 13.63 18.10 6.71
C PHE A 175 12.28 18.78 6.40
N VAL A 176 12.22 19.63 5.38
CA VAL A 176 10.98 20.34 5.02
C VAL A 176 9.90 19.37 4.51
N PRO A 177 10.19 18.42 3.59
CA PRO A 177 9.20 17.41 3.19
C PRO A 177 8.73 16.49 4.33
N GLY A 178 9.60 16.19 5.30
CA GLY A 178 9.30 15.36 6.47
C GLY A 178 8.24 16.00 7.35
N GLY A 179 8.31 17.32 7.56
CA GLY A 179 7.30 18.08 8.28
C GLY A 179 5.89 17.98 7.69
N ALA A 180 5.78 17.79 6.36
CA ALA A 180 4.48 17.57 5.72
C ALA A 180 3.83 16.25 6.19
N GLY A 181 4.60 15.23 6.54
CA GLY A 181 4.07 13.98 7.10
C GLY A 181 3.31 14.18 8.40
N PHE A 182 3.84 14.99 9.32
CA PHE A 182 3.16 15.33 10.59
C PHE A 182 1.85 16.09 10.36
N LYS A 183 1.84 17.01 9.39
CA LYS A 183 0.62 17.70 8.96
C LYS A 183 -0.42 16.71 8.41
N GLU A 184 0.00 15.70 7.65
CA GLU A 184 -0.93 14.70 7.12
C GLU A 184 -1.48 13.75 8.20
N ILE A 185 -0.70 13.41 9.25
CA ILE A 185 -1.22 12.65 10.40
C ILE A 185 -2.37 13.41 11.08
N THR A 186 -2.20 14.71 11.36
CA THR A 186 -3.28 15.50 12.00
C THR A 186 -4.51 15.66 11.11
N ARG A 187 -4.33 15.78 9.79
CA ARG A 187 -5.44 15.81 8.83
C ARG A 187 -6.20 14.49 8.78
N ARG A 188 -5.49 13.35 8.83
CA ARG A 188 -6.11 12.01 8.89
C ARG A 188 -6.88 11.81 10.19
N SER A 189 -6.31 12.21 11.33
CA SER A 189 -7.01 12.18 12.62
C SER A 189 -8.28 13.04 12.59
N LYS A 190 -8.22 14.28 12.06
CA LYS A 190 -9.40 15.13 11.82
C LYS A 190 -10.45 14.46 10.93
N ALA A 191 -10.02 13.69 9.93
CA ALA A 191 -10.88 12.93 9.03
C ALA A 191 -11.38 11.60 9.63
N ARG A 192 -11.09 11.32 10.90
CA ARG A 192 -11.38 10.07 11.62
C ARG A 192 -10.78 8.84 10.95
N ILE A 193 -9.53 8.95 10.49
CA ILE A 193 -8.73 7.85 9.96
C ILE A 193 -7.67 7.51 11.03
N PRO A 194 -7.86 6.42 11.80
CA PRO A 194 -7.02 6.12 12.95
C PRO A 194 -5.55 5.87 12.60
N SER A 195 -4.67 6.31 13.48
CA SER A 195 -3.23 6.13 13.41
C SER A 195 -2.69 5.48 14.69
N VAL A 196 -2.00 4.36 14.53
CA VAL A 196 -1.38 3.60 15.61
C VAL A 196 0.14 3.65 15.40
N SER A 197 0.88 4.08 16.41
CA SER A 197 2.34 3.99 16.45
C SER A 197 2.76 2.94 17.46
N VAL A 198 3.54 1.97 17.02
CA VAL A 198 4.13 0.94 17.88
C VAL A 198 5.64 1.15 17.88
N VAL A 199 6.20 1.60 19.00
CA VAL A 199 7.60 1.99 19.10
C VAL A 199 8.42 0.83 19.65
N PHE A 200 9.31 0.28 18.81
CA PHE A 200 10.20 -0.85 19.14
C PHE A 200 11.61 -0.42 19.51
N GLY A 201 11.93 0.86 19.31
CA GLY A 201 13.26 1.40 19.55
C GLY A 201 13.29 2.91 19.52
N ASN A 202 14.30 3.47 18.85
CA ASN A 202 14.46 4.91 18.80
C ASN A 202 13.38 5.59 17.94
N SER A 203 12.91 6.73 18.43
CA SER A 203 12.10 7.72 17.72
C SER A 203 12.54 9.11 18.18
N THR A 204 13.59 9.62 17.54
CA THR A 204 14.32 10.82 18.01
C THR A 204 14.06 12.06 17.16
N ALA A 205 14.18 13.24 17.77
CA ALA A 205 14.06 14.55 17.13
C ALA A 205 12.75 14.69 16.37
N GLY A 206 12.80 14.95 15.06
CA GLY A 206 11.60 15.00 14.23
C GLY A 206 10.77 13.70 14.30
N GLY A 207 11.43 12.55 14.40
CA GLY A 207 10.76 11.24 14.51
C GLY A 207 9.84 11.14 15.73
N ALA A 208 10.15 11.83 16.82
CA ALA A 208 9.36 11.80 18.06
C ALA A 208 7.92 12.33 17.86
N TYR A 209 7.68 13.18 16.86
CA TYR A 209 6.34 13.66 16.53
C TYR A 209 5.45 12.59 15.90
N LEU A 210 6.02 11.51 15.33
CA LEU A 210 5.20 10.42 14.78
C LEU A 210 4.36 9.74 15.87
N PRO A 211 4.93 9.19 16.97
CA PRO A 211 4.12 8.72 18.09
C PRO A 211 3.38 9.88 18.75
N GLY A 212 4.01 11.03 18.98
CA GLY A 212 3.37 12.17 19.65
C GLY A 212 2.17 12.80 18.93
N MET A 213 1.90 12.42 17.69
CA MET A 213 0.76 12.89 16.90
C MET A 213 -0.13 11.74 16.40
N SER A 214 0.17 10.49 16.78
CA SER A 214 -0.68 9.34 16.49
C SER A 214 -1.86 9.28 17.46
N ASP A 215 -2.96 8.64 17.05
CA ASP A 215 -4.15 8.51 17.90
C ASP A 215 -3.95 7.46 19.01
N TYR A 216 -3.11 6.45 18.76
CA TYR A 216 -2.73 5.43 19.74
C TYR A 216 -1.22 5.17 19.71
N VAL A 217 -0.60 5.08 20.88
CA VAL A 217 0.84 4.85 21.03
C VAL A 217 1.13 3.67 21.96
N VAL A 218 1.77 2.64 21.39
CA VAL A 218 2.27 1.47 22.11
C VAL A 218 3.79 1.59 22.20
N MET A 219 4.36 1.44 23.39
CA MET A 219 5.82 1.48 23.60
C MET A 219 6.32 0.19 24.23
N VAL A 220 7.35 -0.43 23.63
CA VAL A 220 8.01 -1.62 24.17
C VAL A 220 8.94 -1.25 25.33
N LYS A 221 8.69 -1.81 26.50
CA LYS A 221 9.45 -1.60 27.72
C LYS A 221 10.94 -1.89 27.55
N ASN A 222 11.80 -1.05 28.14
CA ASN A 222 13.27 -1.14 28.06
C ASN A 222 13.87 -1.11 26.64
N GLN A 223 13.06 -0.85 25.60
CA GLN A 223 13.52 -0.80 24.22
C GLN A 223 13.16 0.52 23.54
N ALA A 224 11.90 0.93 23.67
CA ALA A 224 11.35 2.11 23.04
C ALA A 224 11.85 3.40 23.70
N LYS A 225 12.29 4.35 22.87
CA LYS A 225 12.88 5.61 23.29
C LYS A 225 12.35 6.74 22.42
N VAL A 226 11.66 7.71 23.01
CA VAL A 226 11.10 8.86 22.31
C VAL A 226 11.62 10.14 22.95
N PHE A 227 12.29 11.00 22.19
CA PHE A 227 12.75 12.30 22.70
C PHE A 227 13.06 13.27 21.56
N LEU A 228 12.91 14.57 21.80
CA LEU A 228 13.31 15.61 20.82
C LEU A 228 14.83 15.75 20.72
N GLY A 229 15.55 15.43 21.79
CA GLY A 229 17.00 15.37 21.82
C GLY A 229 17.44 14.26 22.76
N GLY A 230 18.27 13.35 22.29
CA GLY A 230 18.79 12.25 23.12
C GLY A 230 19.81 12.72 24.15
N PRO A 231 20.26 11.84 25.05
CA PRO A 231 21.20 12.19 26.11
C PRO A 231 22.47 12.94 25.67
N PRO A 232 23.11 12.59 24.53
CA PRO A 232 24.27 13.36 24.05
C PRO A 232 23.94 14.83 23.77
N LEU A 233 22.76 15.11 23.21
CA LEU A 233 22.32 16.47 22.89
C LEU A 233 21.94 17.24 24.16
N VAL A 234 21.25 16.60 25.09
CA VAL A 234 20.89 17.19 26.41
C VAL A 234 22.15 17.59 27.18
N ARG A 235 23.13 16.69 27.28
CA ARG A 235 24.41 16.95 27.94
C ARG A 235 25.16 18.09 27.28
N MET A 236 25.22 18.12 25.95
CA MET A 236 25.92 19.18 25.22
C MET A 236 25.24 20.54 25.41
N ALA A 237 23.91 20.59 25.41
CA ALA A 237 23.15 21.84 25.48
C ALA A 237 23.04 22.41 26.91
N THR A 238 22.98 21.55 27.93
CA THR A 238 22.63 21.95 29.30
C THR A 238 23.65 21.53 30.36
N GLY A 239 24.54 20.59 30.04
CA GLY A 239 25.43 19.93 31.01
C GLY A 239 24.79 18.80 31.82
N GLU A 240 23.48 18.58 31.70
CA GLU A 240 22.77 17.51 32.41
C GLU A 240 23.19 16.12 31.92
N ILE A 241 23.39 15.19 32.86
CA ILE A 241 23.69 13.78 32.56
C ILE A 241 22.47 12.96 32.94
N VAL A 242 21.78 12.44 31.93
CA VAL A 242 20.58 11.62 32.06
C VAL A 242 20.73 10.38 31.17
N ASP A 243 20.17 9.25 31.57
CA ASP A 243 20.13 8.05 30.73
C ASP A 243 18.93 8.05 29.78
N GLU A 244 18.93 7.14 28.80
CA GLU A 244 17.89 7.09 27.77
C GLU A 244 16.51 6.69 28.32
N GLU A 245 16.44 5.82 29.34
CA GLU A 245 15.17 5.35 29.90
C GLU A 245 14.52 6.43 30.76
N SER A 246 15.31 7.11 31.59
CA SER A 246 14.84 8.24 32.39
C SER A 246 14.43 9.45 31.53
N LEU A 247 15.12 9.68 30.41
CA LEU A 247 14.84 10.82 29.52
C LEU A 247 13.61 10.63 28.63
N GLY A 248 13.38 9.41 28.14
CA GLY A 248 12.39 9.16 27.08
C GLY A 248 12.01 7.69 26.91
N GLY A 249 12.21 6.88 27.95
CA GLY A 249 11.88 5.45 27.94
C GLY A 249 10.37 5.19 27.93
N ALA A 250 10.01 3.94 27.65
CA ALA A 250 8.62 3.50 27.61
C ALA A 250 7.92 3.72 28.95
N GLU A 251 8.55 3.33 30.07
CA GLU A 251 7.91 3.47 31.39
C GLU A 251 7.70 4.95 31.77
N MET A 252 8.66 5.81 31.44
CA MET A 252 8.53 7.26 31.67
C MET A 252 7.35 7.83 30.88
N HIS A 253 7.23 7.49 29.60
CA HIS A 253 6.13 7.98 28.77
C HIS A 253 4.76 7.41 29.13
N SER A 254 4.68 6.16 29.60
CA SER A 254 3.41 5.55 30.00
C SER A 254 2.95 5.98 31.40
N LYS A 255 3.87 6.35 32.31
CA LYS A 255 3.55 6.65 33.72
C LYS A 255 3.59 8.13 34.08
N ILE A 256 4.40 8.92 33.37
CA ILE A 256 4.69 10.32 33.73
C ILE A 256 4.20 11.28 32.65
N SER A 257 4.71 11.17 31.42
CA SER A 257 4.38 12.18 30.39
C SER A 257 3.02 11.97 29.74
N GLY A 258 2.51 10.74 29.71
CA GLY A 258 1.28 10.36 29.01
C GLY A 258 1.41 10.35 27.48
N LEU A 259 2.63 10.25 26.93
CA LEU A 259 2.81 10.09 25.47
C LEU A 259 2.47 8.67 25.01
N SER A 260 2.72 7.67 25.87
CA SER A 260 2.38 6.28 25.59
C SER A 260 1.05 5.93 26.24
N ASP A 261 0.13 5.38 25.45
CA ASP A 261 -1.16 4.89 25.92
C ASP A 261 -1.05 3.45 26.45
N TYR A 262 -0.14 2.66 25.88
CA TYR A 262 0.08 1.27 26.23
C TYR A 262 1.57 0.95 26.42
N LEU A 263 1.90 0.38 27.57
CA LEU A 263 3.21 -0.20 27.86
C LEU A 263 3.19 -1.69 27.52
N ALA A 264 3.97 -2.10 26.52
CA ALA A 264 4.12 -3.50 26.14
C ALA A 264 5.34 -4.12 26.82
N GLU A 265 5.25 -5.37 27.27
CA GLU A 265 6.38 -6.04 27.93
C GLU A 265 7.47 -6.47 26.93
N ASP A 266 7.10 -6.84 25.70
CA ASP A 266 8.01 -7.18 24.61
C ASP A 266 7.42 -6.83 23.22
N GLU A 267 8.15 -7.18 22.15
CA GLU A 267 7.74 -6.88 20.78
C GLU A 267 6.46 -7.63 20.35
N LEU A 268 6.27 -8.88 20.81
CA LEU A 268 5.08 -9.67 20.45
C LEU A 268 3.84 -9.15 21.20
N ASP A 269 4.01 -8.78 22.46
CA ASP A 269 2.97 -8.13 23.25
C ASP A 269 2.56 -6.78 22.63
N ALA A 270 3.51 -5.99 22.14
CA ALA A 270 3.22 -4.74 21.44
C ALA A 270 2.40 -4.94 20.16
N LEU A 271 2.71 -5.99 19.39
CA LEU A 271 1.95 -6.37 18.20
C LEU A 271 0.55 -6.88 18.56
N ARG A 272 0.41 -7.67 19.64
CA ARG A 272 -0.89 -8.09 20.19
C ARG A 272 -1.76 -6.88 20.54
N ILE A 273 -1.20 -5.90 21.27
CA ILE A 273 -1.92 -4.66 21.62
C ILE A 273 -2.31 -3.88 20.37
N ALA A 274 -1.43 -3.76 19.38
CA ALA A 274 -1.75 -3.10 18.11
C ALA A 274 -2.93 -3.78 17.40
N ARG A 275 -2.98 -5.12 17.38
CA ARG A 275 -4.12 -5.89 16.86
C ARG A 275 -5.41 -5.64 17.63
N GLU A 276 -5.35 -5.54 18.96
CA GLU A 276 -6.49 -5.21 19.83
C GLU A 276 -7.00 -3.79 19.61
N ILE A 277 -6.10 -2.83 19.37
CA ILE A 277 -6.46 -1.47 19.00
C ILE A 277 -7.26 -1.51 17.70
N ILE A 278 -6.74 -2.16 16.65
CA ILE A 278 -7.43 -2.24 15.37
C ILE A 278 -8.79 -2.96 15.48
N ALA A 279 -8.88 -4.00 16.31
CA ALA A 279 -10.09 -4.81 16.48
C ALA A 279 -11.29 -4.02 17.05
N HIS A 280 -11.05 -3.01 17.88
CA HIS A 280 -12.15 -2.22 18.48
C HIS A 280 -12.59 -1.04 17.61
N LEU A 281 -11.88 -0.72 16.53
CA LEU A 281 -12.24 0.36 15.64
C LEU A 281 -13.47 -0.01 14.79
N GLU A 282 -14.37 0.95 14.54
CA GLU A 282 -15.55 0.71 13.71
C GLU A 282 -15.16 0.20 12.30
N PRO A 283 -15.81 -0.87 11.79
CA PRO A 283 -15.49 -1.41 10.47
C PRO A 283 -15.78 -0.38 9.38
N PRO A 284 -14.91 -0.24 8.36
CA PRO A 284 -15.19 0.65 7.24
C PRO A 284 -16.37 0.13 6.41
N PRO A 285 -17.11 1.02 5.73
CA PRO A 285 -18.11 0.58 4.75
C PRO A 285 -17.43 -0.20 3.62
N SER A 286 -18.04 -1.32 3.21
CA SER A 286 -17.56 -2.13 2.09
C SER A 286 -18.37 -1.84 0.83
N PRO A 287 -17.73 -1.66 -0.34
CA PRO A 287 -18.47 -1.45 -1.59
C PRO A 287 -19.28 -2.71 -1.96
N PRO A 288 -20.42 -2.56 -2.67
CA PRO A 288 -21.22 -3.68 -3.12
C PRO A 288 -20.39 -4.66 -3.97
N ARG A 289 -20.43 -5.94 -3.60
CA ARG A 289 -19.69 -7.02 -4.26
C ARG A 289 -20.66 -8.06 -4.79
N ALA A 290 -20.64 -8.32 -6.09
CA ALA A 290 -21.39 -9.42 -6.70
C ALA A 290 -20.68 -10.77 -6.48
N LYS A 291 -21.34 -11.86 -6.86
CA LYS A 291 -20.70 -13.19 -6.89
C LYS A 291 -19.50 -13.15 -7.85
N THR A 292 -18.34 -13.59 -7.36
CA THR A 292 -17.12 -13.73 -8.18
C THR A 292 -17.23 -14.98 -9.07
N GLU A 293 -16.79 -14.84 -10.32
CA GLU A 293 -16.60 -15.93 -11.27
C GLU A 293 -15.15 -15.91 -11.73
N GLU A 294 -14.46 -17.04 -11.76
CA GLU A 294 -13.10 -17.08 -12.32
C GLU A 294 -13.10 -16.73 -13.82
N PRO A 295 -12.06 -16.07 -14.34
CA PRO A 295 -11.89 -15.88 -15.78
C PRO A 295 -11.87 -17.22 -16.53
N LEU A 296 -12.39 -17.25 -17.75
CA LEU A 296 -12.39 -18.46 -18.61
C LEU A 296 -10.98 -18.84 -19.08
N TYR A 297 -10.05 -17.90 -19.06
CA TYR A 297 -8.68 -18.08 -19.53
C TYR A 297 -7.69 -17.90 -18.37
N PRO A 298 -6.76 -18.85 -18.16
CA PRO A 298 -5.71 -18.75 -17.16
C PRO A 298 -4.92 -17.43 -17.21
N ALA A 299 -4.66 -16.84 -16.05
CA ALA A 299 -3.88 -15.60 -15.92
C ALA A 299 -2.43 -15.74 -16.43
N ASP A 300 -1.82 -16.93 -16.30
CA ASP A 300 -0.47 -17.21 -16.80
C ASP A 300 -0.33 -16.94 -18.31
N GLU A 301 -1.42 -17.07 -19.06
CA GLU A 301 -1.40 -16.81 -20.49
C GLU A 301 -1.11 -15.34 -20.84
N LEU A 302 -1.28 -14.41 -19.90
CA LEU A 302 -0.92 -13.00 -20.09
C LEU A 302 0.53 -12.83 -20.54
N LEU A 303 1.42 -13.74 -20.12
CA LEU A 303 2.83 -13.72 -20.50
C LEU A 303 3.02 -13.91 -22.02
N GLY A 304 2.13 -14.62 -22.70
CA GLY A 304 2.18 -14.78 -24.15
C GLY A 304 1.33 -13.78 -24.94
N VAL A 305 0.43 -13.05 -24.28
CA VAL A 305 -0.46 -12.04 -24.89
C VAL A 305 0.31 -10.77 -25.23
N ALA A 306 1.00 -10.19 -24.25
CA ALA A 306 1.74 -8.95 -24.46
C ALA A 306 3.02 -9.24 -25.28
N SER A 307 3.21 -8.51 -26.38
CA SER A 307 4.44 -8.65 -27.16
C SER A 307 5.66 -8.26 -26.34
N ALA A 308 6.71 -9.09 -26.41
CA ALA A 308 8.00 -8.75 -25.83
C ALA A 308 8.71 -7.60 -26.60
N ASP A 309 8.38 -7.44 -27.89
CA ASP A 309 8.71 -6.24 -28.65
C ASP A 309 7.60 -5.20 -28.44
N ILE A 310 7.91 -4.14 -27.69
CA ILE A 310 6.98 -3.04 -27.35
C ILE A 310 6.42 -2.29 -28.56
N ARG A 311 6.99 -2.49 -29.76
CA ARG A 311 6.52 -1.87 -31.01
C ARG A 311 5.41 -2.68 -31.69
N VAL A 312 5.27 -3.95 -31.33
CA VAL A 312 4.26 -4.84 -31.92
C VAL A 312 2.97 -4.71 -31.10
N PRO A 313 1.86 -4.26 -31.70
CA PRO A 313 0.59 -4.13 -31.00
C PRO A 313 -0.03 -5.50 -30.70
N PHE A 314 -0.89 -5.54 -29.69
CA PHE A 314 -1.75 -6.68 -29.37
C PHE A 314 -3.13 -6.16 -28.98
N ASP A 315 -4.16 -7.01 -29.05
CA ASP A 315 -5.51 -6.62 -28.65
C ASP A 315 -5.64 -6.60 -27.12
N VAL A 316 -5.86 -5.43 -26.53
CA VAL A 316 -6.05 -5.27 -25.07
C VAL A 316 -7.22 -6.10 -24.53
N LYS A 317 -8.19 -6.49 -25.37
CA LYS A 317 -9.28 -7.39 -24.97
C LYS A 317 -8.78 -8.78 -24.55
N GLU A 318 -7.62 -9.22 -25.02
CA GLU A 318 -6.98 -10.46 -24.55
C GLU A 318 -6.49 -10.35 -23.10
N VAL A 319 -6.12 -9.15 -22.65
CA VAL A 319 -5.79 -8.91 -21.23
C VAL A 319 -7.08 -8.88 -20.41
N ILE A 320 -8.10 -8.15 -20.86
CA ILE A 320 -9.40 -8.06 -20.17
C ILE A 320 -10.00 -9.46 -19.97
N ALA A 321 -9.93 -10.34 -20.98
CA ALA A 321 -10.46 -11.69 -20.92
C ALA A 321 -9.81 -12.55 -19.81
N ARG A 322 -8.58 -12.26 -19.38
CA ARG A 322 -7.83 -13.00 -18.36
C ARG A 322 -7.92 -12.37 -16.97
N LEU A 323 -8.55 -11.19 -16.85
CA LEU A 323 -8.71 -10.46 -15.59
C LEU A 323 -10.17 -10.36 -15.15
N ALA A 324 -11.09 -10.20 -16.10
CA ALA A 324 -12.50 -10.01 -15.81
C ALA A 324 -13.18 -11.31 -15.37
N ASP A 325 -14.08 -11.20 -14.39
CA ASP A 325 -14.90 -12.30 -13.89
C ASP A 325 -15.67 -12.96 -15.05
N GLY A 326 -15.54 -14.28 -15.19
CA GLY A 326 -16.14 -15.05 -16.30
C GLY A 326 -15.69 -14.60 -17.70
N SER A 327 -14.59 -13.84 -17.80
CA SER A 327 -14.12 -13.18 -19.02
C SER A 327 -15.16 -12.26 -19.67
N LYS A 328 -16.13 -11.78 -18.90
CA LYS A 328 -17.28 -10.98 -19.37
C LYS A 328 -16.89 -9.51 -19.52
N PHE A 329 -17.27 -8.91 -20.65
CA PHE A 329 -16.99 -7.51 -20.93
C PHE A 329 -18.09 -6.88 -21.78
N GLU A 330 -18.63 -5.76 -21.31
CA GLU A 330 -19.58 -4.94 -22.06
C GLU A 330 -18.84 -3.78 -22.73
N GLU A 331 -18.48 -3.95 -24.01
CA GLU A 331 -17.72 -2.95 -24.75
C GLU A 331 -18.58 -1.73 -25.12
N PHE A 332 -18.24 -0.57 -24.57
CA PHE A 332 -18.85 0.72 -24.90
C PHE A 332 -18.23 1.30 -26.18
N LYS A 333 -19.08 1.78 -27.10
CA LYS A 333 -18.67 2.37 -28.38
C LYS A 333 -17.63 1.50 -29.13
N ALA A 334 -17.89 0.19 -29.26
CA ALA A 334 -16.98 -0.76 -29.90
C ALA A 334 -16.55 -0.37 -31.34
N GLN A 335 -17.37 0.42 -32.05
CA GLN A 335 -17.12 0.81 -33.45
C GLN A 335 -16.62 2.26 -33.61
N TYR A 336 -16.38 3.00 -32.53
CA TYR A 336 -15.95 4.40 -32.55
C TYR A 336 -14.72 4.57 -31.66
N GLY A 337 -13.74 5.38 -32.11
CA GLY A 337 -12.49 5.58 -31.36
C GLY A 337 -11.81 4.26 -30.99
N VAL A 338 -11.73 3.31 -31.94
CA VAL A 338 -11.39 1.89 -31.69
C VAL A 338 -9.99 1.66 -31.14
N THR A 339 -9.12 2.67 -31.20
CA THR A 339 -7.78 2.65 -30.58
C THR A 339 -7.82 2.83 -29.05
N LEU A 340 -8.99 3.11 -28.47
CA LEU A 340 -9.26 3.02 -27.04
C LEU A 340 -10.45 2.10 -26.81
N VAL A 341 -10.20 0.93 -26.22
CA VAL A 341 -11.24 0.02 -25.76
C VAL A 341 -11.79 0.55 -24.44
N THR A 342 -13.11 0.69 -24.35
CA THR A 342 -13.80 1.11 -23.13
C THR A 342 -14.93 0.16 -22.85
N GLY A 343 -15.25 -0.07 -21.58
CA GLY A 343 -16.40 -0.91 -21.25
C GLY A 343 -16.43 -1.32 -19.79
N TRP A 344 -17.48 -2.02 -19.41
CA TRP A 344 -17.67 -2.49 -18.04
C TRP A 344 -17.29 -3.95 -17.90
N ALA A 345 -16.69 -4.28 -16.75
CA ALA A 345 -16.33 -5.62 -16.34
C ALA A 345 -16.55 -5.77 -14.84
N ARG A 346 -16.38 -7.00 -14.33
CA ARG A 346 -16.21 -7.22 -12.90
C ARG A 346 -14.84 -7.82 -12.62
N ILE A 347 -14.24 -7.45 -11.51
CA ILE A 347 -13.05 -8.12 -10.97
C ILE A 347 -13.32 -8.43 -9.50
N HIS A 348 -13.26 -9.71 -9.14
CA HIS A 348 -13.63 -10.19 -7.81
C HIS A 348 -15.02 -9.68 -7.37
N GLY A 349 -15.97 -9.61 -8.30
CA GLY A 349 -17.34 -9.15 -8.06
C GLY A 349 -17.54 -7.64 -8.02
N PHE A 350 -16.47 -6.83 -7.97
CA PHE A 350 -16.56 -5.37 -8.03
C PHE A 350 -16.80 -4.92 -9.47
N LEU A 351 -17.82 -4.10 -9.70
CA LEU A 351 -18.05 -3.48 -11.01
C LEU A 351 -16.96 -2.44 -11.26
N ILE A 352 -16.36 -2.47 -12.45
CA ILE A 352 -15.30 -1.54 -12.83
C ILE A 352 -15.56 -0.97 -14.24
N GLY A 353 -15.08 0.25 -14.47
CA GLY A 353 -14.90 0.82 -15.79
C GLY A 353 -13.49 0.55 -16.30
N VAL A 354 -13.36 -0.01 -17.50
CA VAL A 354 -12.07 -0.32 -18.13
C VAL A 354 -11.82 0.69 -19.25
N LEU A 355 -10.62 1.26 -19.28
CA LEU A 355 -10.06 2.00 -20.41
C LEU A 355 -8.74 1.32 -20.79
N GLY A 356 -8.65 0.75 -22.00
CA GLY A 356 -7.50 0.01 -22.50
C GLY A 356 -7.02 0.54 -23.84
N ASN A 357 -5.74 0.89 -23.93
CA ASN A 357 -5.13 1.34 -25.19
C ASN A 357 -5.00 0.18 -26.18
N ASN A 358 -5.46 0.40 -27.41
CA ASN A 358 -5.35 -0.54 -28.54
C ASN A 358 -4.69 0.11 -29.77
N GLY A 359 -4.06 1.27 -29.58
CA GLY A 359 -3.42 2.05 -30.63
C GLY A 359 -3.19 3.50 -30.19
N ALA A 360 -2.85 4.35 -31.15
CA ALA A 360 -2.67 5.78 -30.90
C ALA A 360 -3.98 6.46 -30.48
N LEU A 361 -3.90 7.33 -29.48
CA LEU A 361 -5.05 8.13 -29.04
C LEU A 361 -5.22 9.34 -29.97
N ILE A 362 -6.30 9.32 -30.74
CA ILE A 362 -6.76 10.43 -31.60
C ILE A 362 -8.06 11.02 -31.03
N SER A 363 -8.57 12.09 -31.64
CA SER A 363 -9.72 12.85 -31.14
C SER A 363 -10.92 11.98 -30.76
N GLU A 364 -11.31 11.04 -31.62
CA GLU A 364 -12.44 10.14 -31.40
C GLU A 364 -12.23 9.24 -30.16
N ALA A 365 -11.01 8.77 -29.95
CA ALA A 365 -10.65 7.97 -28.78
C ALA A 365 -10.70 8.80 -27.49
N ALA A 366 -10.22 10.05 -27.55
CA ALA A 366 -10.27 10.97 -26.40
C ALA A 366 -11.72 11.35 -26.02
N GLU A 367 -12.56 11.68 -27.01
CA GLU A 367 -13.98 11.98 -26.80
C GLU A 367 -14.74 10.77 -26.23
N LYS A 368 -14.46 9.57 -26.76
CA LYS A 368 -14.98 8.30 -26.22
C LYS A 368 -14.57 8.09 -24.76
N GLY A 369 -13.29 8.24 -24.44
CA GLY A 369 -12.77 8.07 -23.08
C GLY A 369 -13.39 9.06 -22.11
N ALA A 370 -13.49 10.34 -22.49
CA ALA A 370 -14.11 11.38 -21.66
C ALA A 370 -15.59 11.08 -21.36
N GLN A 371 -16.37 10.70 -22.37
CA GLN A 371 -17.75 10.31 -22.17
C GLN A 371 -17.87 9.06 -21.27
N PHE A 372 -17.01 8.07 -21.47
CA PHE A 372 -17.06 6.82 -20.69
C PHE A 372 -16.74 7.06 -19.21
N ILE A 373 -15.74 7.91 -18.90
CA ILE A 373 -15.44 8.33 -17.53
C ILE A 373 -16.64 9.05 -16.92
N HIS A 374 -17.31 9.94 -17.67
CA HIS A 374 -18.52 10.61 -17.19
C HIS A 374 -19.63 9.61 -16.81
N LEU A 375 -19.85 8.59 -17.63
CA LEU A 375 -20.83 7.53 -17.35
C LEU A 375 -20.47 6.71 -16.11
N CYS A 376 -19.19 6.34 -15.93
CA CYS A 376 -18.73 5.63 -14.73
C CYS A 376 -18.92 6.48 -13.47
N ASN A 377 -18.54 7.77 -13.53
CA ASN A 377 -18.72 8.71 -12.42
C ASN A 377 -20.21 8.90 -12.06
N GLN A 378 -21.11 8.92 -13.04
CA GLN A 378 -22.55 9.04 -12.81
C GLN A 378 -23.12 7.86 -11.99
N GLN A 379 -22.52 6.68 -12.15
CA GLN A 379 -22.94 5.43 -11.49
C GLN A 379 -22.10 5.07 -10.27
N ASN A 380 -21.12 5.92 -9.91
CA ASN A 380 -20.15 5.67 -8.83
C ASN A 380 -19.42 4.31 -8.99
N ILE A 381 -18.89 4.08 -10.20
CA ILE A 381 -18.09 2.91 -10.60
C ILE A 381 -16.60 3.24 -10.56
#